data_AF-A0A9P9DDT5-F1
#
_entry.id   AF-A0A9P9DDT5-F1
#
_cell.length_a   1.000
_cell.length_b   1.000
_cell.length_c   1.000
_cell.angle_alpha   90.00
_cell.angle_beta   90.00
_cell.angle_gamma   90.00
#
_symmetry.space_group_name_H-M   'P 1'
#
loop_
_entity.id
_entity.type
_entity.pdbx_description
1 polymer ?
#
loop_
_entity_poly.entity_id
_entity_poly.type
_entity_poly.pdbx_seq_one_letter_code
_entity_poly.pdbx_strand_id
1 'polypeptide(L)' 'FIHAMIDAGFTTRNNSSSVVVFKKLSEEGGRIVFHKPHPVNKIDLVLLWIIGKRMAKWFGWRRELL' A
#
# COMPACT_ATOMS: atom_id res chain seq x y z
N PHE A 1 7.81 0.10 3.80
CA PHE A 1 6.46 0.20 3.21
C PHE A 1 5.61 -1.02 3.54
N ILE A 2 5.99 -2.25 3.13
CA ILE A 2 5.20 -3.46 3.43
C ILE A 2 4.92 -3.61 4.94
N HIS A 3 5.94 -3.48 5.80
CA HIS A 3 5.76 -3.55 7.25
C HIS A 3 4.80 -2.48 7.77
N ALA A 4 4.98 -1.21 7.38
CA ALA A 4 4.06 -0.12 7.75
C ALA A 4 2.59 -0.39 7.33
N MET A 5 2.37 -1.10 6.24
CA MET A 5 1.02 -1.50 5.81
C MET A 5 0.47 -2.63 6.67
N ILE A 6 1.31 -3.57 7.10
CA ILE A 6 0.92 -4.63 8.04
C ILE A 6 0.55 -3.99 9.39
N ASP A 7 1.36 -3.06 9.89
CA ASP A 7 1.09 -2.31 11.12
C ASP A 7 -0.21 -1.51 11.03
N ALA A 8 -0.56 -1.01 9.83
CA ALA A 8 -1.82 -0.34 9.55
C ALA A 8 -3.03 -1.30 9.36
N GLY A 9 -2.88 -2.60 9.65
CA GLY A 9 -3.97 -3.57 9.62
C GLY A 9 -4.25 -4.19 8.25
N PHE A 10 -3.30 -4.12 7.31
CA PHE A 10 -3.42 -4.79 6.01
C PHE A 10 -2.75 -6.16 6.01
N THR A 11 -3.40 -7.12 5.36
CA THR A 11 -2.75 -8.39 5.01
C THR A 11 -2.09 -8.29 3.65
N THR A 12 -0.96 -9.00 3.48
CA THR A 12 -0.19 -8.99 2.24
C THR A 12 -0.12 -10.36 1.60
N ARG A 13 -0.34 -10.42 0.29
CA ARG A 13 -0.05 -11.62 -0.52
C ARG A 13 0.96 -11.28 -1.60
N ASN A 14 2.10 -11.96 -1.57
CA ASN A 14 3.05 -11.96 -2.67
C ASN A 14 2.52 -12.90 -3.76
N ASN A 15 2.35 -12.38 -4.97
CA ASN A 15 2.29 -13.25 -6.13
C ASN A 15 3.71 -13.41 -6.68
N SER A 16 3.94 -14.50 -7.42
CA SER A 16 5.22 -14.86 -8.03
C SER A 16 5.71 -13.84 -9.07
N SER A 17 4.84 -12.96 -9.55
CA SER A 17 5.19 -11.78 -10.34
C SER A 17 5.27 -10.56 -9.44
N SER A 18 6.26 -9.67 -9.66
CA SER A 18 6.64 -8.45 -8.92
C SER A 18 5.49 -7.52 -8.49
N VAL A 19 4.58 -8.02 -7.67
CA VAL A 19 3.28 -7.44 -7.34
C VAL A 19 2.99 -7.79 -5.89
N VAL A 20 2.57 -6.79 -5.13
CA VAL A 20 2.11 -6.95 -3.75
C VAL A 20 0.66 -6.54 -3.70
N VAL A 21 -0.17 -7.44 -3.17
CA VAL A 21 -1.58 -7.20 -2.92
C VAL A 21 -1.78 -6.89 -1.45
N PHE A 22 -2.44 -5.77 -1.14
CA PHE A 22 -2.85 -5.40 0.21
C PHE A 22 -4.37 -5.52 0.32
N LYS A 23 -4.85 -6.18 1.37
CA LYS A 23 -6.28 -6.29 1.70
C LYS A 23 -6.50 -5.78 3.12
N LYS A 24 -7.46 -4.86 3.29
CA LYS A 24 -7.86 -4.37 4.61
C LYS A 24 -8.75 -5.43 5.29
N LEU A 25 -8.54 -5.67 6.57
CA LEU A 25 -9.25 -6.72 7.33
C LEU A 25 -10.69 -6.37 7.73
N SER A 26 -11.15 -5.12 7.54
CA SER A 26 -12.52 -4.71 7.87
C SER A 26 -13.57 -5.41 6.99
N GLU A 27 -14.81 -5.51 7.46
CA GLU A 27 -15.91 -6.18 6.75
C GLU A 27 -16.24 -5.52 5.39
N GLU A 28 -16.04 -4.20 5.22
CA GLU A 28 -16.10 -3.54 3.90
C GLU A 28 -14.75 -3.48 3.15
N GLY A 29 -13.78 -4.31 3.55
CA GLY A 29 -12.37 -4.17 3.20
C GLY A 29 -12.03 -4.34 1.71
N GLY A 30 -11.74 -3.21 1.05
CA GLY A 30 -11.22 -3.18 -0.31
C GLY A 30 -9.82 -3.78 -0.48
N ARG A 31 -9.44 -4.01 -1.74
CA ARG A 31 -8.11 -4.51 -2.15
C ARG A 31 -7.37 -3.44 -2.95
N ILE A 32 -6.07 -3.29 -2.69
CA ILE A 32 -5.19 -2.50 -3.55
C ILE A 32 -3.97 -3.32 -3.98
N VAL A 33 -3.51 -3.05 -5.20
CA VAL A 33 -2.39 -3.74 -5.81
C VAL A 33 -1.33 -2.73 -6.23
N PHE A 34 -0.09 -3.01 -5.86
CA PHE A 34 1.08 -2.25 -6.26
C PHE A 34 2.10 -3.17 -6.92
N HIS A 35 2.69 -2.72 -8.01
CA HIS A 35 3.90 -3.36 -8.54
C HIS A 35 5.06 -3.05 -7.59
N LYS A 36 5.88 -4.06 -7.30
CA LYS A 36 7.15 -3.84 -6.60
C LYS A 36 7.98 -2.89 -7.48
N PRO A 37 8.56 -1.81 -6.93
CA PRO A 37 9.59 -1.08 -7.65
C PRO A 37 10.75 -2.05 -7.89
N HIS A 38 10.97 -2.42 -9.14
CA HIS A 38 12.04 -3.32 -9.56
C HIS A 38 13.29 -2.50 -9.90
N PRO A 39 14.52 -2.98 -9.61
CA PRO A 39 15.09 -3.17 -8.28
C PRO A 39 15.57 -1.82 -7.72
N VAL A 40 14.66 -0.98 -7.22
CA VAL A 40 15.05 0.23 -6.49
C VAL A 40 14.71 0.00 -5.04
N ASN A 41 15.74 -0.22 -4.23
CA ASN A 41 15.70 -0.39 -2.78
C ASN A 41 15.21 0.88 -2.03
N LYS A 42 14.88 1.95 -2.76
CA LYS A 42 14.26 3.17 -2.26
C LYS A 42 12.97 3.44 -3.03
N ILE A 43 11.91 3.78 -2.30
CA ILE A 43 10.68 4.31 -2.91
C ILE A 43 10.94 5.79 -3.17
N ASP A 44 10.86 6.21 -4.43
CA ASP A 44 10.90 7.63 -4.82
C ASP A 44 9.74 8.41 -4.15
N LEU A 45 9.97 9.67 -3.77
CA LEU A 45 8.97 10.55 -3.16
C LEU A 45 7.72 10.71 -4.05
N VAL A 46 7.87 10.73 -5.37
CA VAL A 46 6.77 10.77 -6.34
C VAL A 46 5.93 9.49 -6.24
N LEU A 47 6.59 8.33 -6.18
CA LEU A 47 5.91 7.05 -6.04
C LEU A 47 5.19 6.97 -4.69
N LEU A 48 5.81 7.45 -3.62
CA LEU A 48 5.20 7.52 -2.29
C LEU A 48 3.94 8.41 -2.29
N TRP A 49 3.99 9.56 -2.97
CA TRP A 49 2.84 10.45 -3.11
C TRP A 49 1.70 9.81 -3.92
N ILE A 50 2.01 9.12 -5.02
CA ILE A 50 1.03 8.36 -5.81
C ILE A 50 0.38 7.27 -4.96
N ILE A 51 1.18 6.52 -4.20
CA ILE A 51 0.68 5.52 -3.26
C ILE A 51 -0.27 6.17 -2.24
N GLY A 52 0.14 7.27 -1.61
CA GLY A 52 -0.68 8.02 -0.66
C GLY A 52 -2.03 8.45 -1.24
N LYS A 53 -2.06 9.00 -2.45
CA LYS A 53 -3.31 9.35 -3.15
C LYS A 53 -4.23 8.16 -3.38
N ARG A 54 -3.67 7.02 -3.79
CA ARG A 54 -4.48 5.80 -3.99
C ARG A 54 -5.02 5.28 -2.66
N MET A 55 -4.22 5.32 -1.60
CA MET A 55 -4.67 4.92 -0.26
C MET A 55 -5.79 5.83 0.26
N ALA A 56 -5.68 7.14 0.06
CA ALA A 56 -6.74 8.09 0.41
C ALA A 56 -8.05 7.79 -0.33
N LYS A 57 -7.97 7.52 -1.65
CA LYS A 57 -9.14 7.19 -2.48
C LYS A 57 -9.82 5.89 -2.06
N TRP A 58 -9.05 4.84 -1.80
CA TRP A 58 -9.62 3.49 -1.59
C TRP A 58 -9.96 3.16 -0.14
N PHE A 59 -9.30 3.82 0.82
CA PHE A 59 -9.43 3.47 2.23
C PHE A 59 -9.69 4.68 3.13
N GLY A 60 -9.88 5.86 2.54
CA GLY A 60 -10.05 7.10 3.29
C GLY A 60 -8.82 7.50 4.09
N TRP A 61 -7.63 6.97 3.77
CA TRP A 61 -6.41 7.27 4.51
C TRP A 61 -6.06 8.76 4.36
N ARG A 62 -6.17 9.50 5.46
CA ARG A 62 -5.75 10.90 5.55
C ARG A 62 -4.46 11.01 6.32
N ARG A 63 -3.61 11.97 5.93
CA ARG A 63 -2.47 12.36 6.76
C ARG A 63 -3.06 13.20 7.89
N GLU A 64 -3.51 12.53 8.94
CA GLU A 64 -3.81 13.23 10.18
C GLU A 64 -2.45 13.63 10.77
N LEU A 65 -2.33 14.95 10.91
CA LEU A 65 -1.21 15.79 11.35
C LEU A 65 0.02 15.05 11.92
N LEU A 66 1.16 15.29 11.26
CA LEU A 66 2.49 15.16 11.86
C LEU A 66 2.56 15.80 13.25
#